data_AF-A0A7M4DME3-F1
#
_entry.id   AF-A0A7M4DME3-F1
#
_cell.length_a   1.000
_cell.length_b   1.000
_cell.length_c   1.000
_cell.angle_alpha   90.00
_cell.angle_beta   90.00
_cell.angle_gamma   90.00
#
_symmetry.space_group_name_H-M   'P 1'
#
loop_
_entity.id
_entity.type
_entity.pdbx_description
1 polymer ?
#
loop_
_entity_poly.entity_id
_entity_poly.type
_entity_poly.pdbx_seq_one_letter_code
_entity_poly.pdbx_strand_id
1 'polypeptide(L)'
;MHLADPDPLTTAEFVRLLSRELTGRDPRGPAVPDPLMRAALRLRPVRRRLGGTGSESLVFLSHPVRYDTTEATRHLARNGLVCPPFAGYAPVMVDFFRRNLGNDELRAPV
;
A
#
# COMPACT_ATOMS: atom_id res chain seq x y z
N MET A 1 20.97 -2.85 -8.31
CA MET A 1 20.74 -2.55 -6.89
C MET A 1 19.27 -2.15 -6.75
N HIS A 2 18.49 -2.86 -5.93
CA HIS A 2 17.08 -2.52 -5.71
C HIS A 2 16.93 -1.75 -4.39
N LEU A 3 16.29 -0.60 -4.45
CA LEU A 3 15.88 0.14 -3.25
C LEU A 3 14.44 -0.25 -2.92
N ALA A 4 14.29 -1.21 -2.03
CA ALA A 4 13.02 -1.75 -1.58
C ALA A 4 13.10 -2.06 -0.08
N ASP A 5 11.95 -2.36 0.52
CA ASP A 5 11.90 -2.86 1.90
C ASP A 5 12.64 -4.21 1.99
N PRO A 6 13.66 -4.35 2.87
CA PRO A 6 14.35 -5.62 3.08
C PRO A 6 13.47 -6.69 3.75
N ASP A 7 12.39 -6.30 4.44
CA ASP A 7 11.44 -7.19 5.10
C ASP A 7 10.00 -6.74 4.78
N PRO A 8 9.55 -6.90 3.51
CA PRO A 8 8.29 -6.34 3.06
C PRO A 8 7.10 -7.09 3.65
N LEU A 9 6.08 -6.33 4.07
CA LEU A 9 4.77 -6.87 4.39
C LEU A 9 4.12 -7.50 3.16
N THR A 10 3.36 -8.58 3.37
CA THR A 10 2.42 -9.05 2.37
C THR A 10 1.31 -8.00 2.14
N THR A 11 0.66 -8.02 0.97
CA THR A 11 -0.50 -7.17 0.69
C THR A 11 -1.58 -7.28 1.77
N ALA A 12 -1.80 -8.49 2.30
CA ALA A 12 -2.78 -8.74 3.36
C ALA A 12 -2.38 -8.09 4.70
N GLU A 13 -1.11 -8.18 5.09
CA GLU A 13 -0.59 -7.53 6.30
C GLU A 13 -0.60 -6.01 6.17
N PHE A 14 -0.20 -5.50 5.00
CA PHE A 14 -0.22 -4.07 4.69
C PHE A 14 -1.64 -3.49 4.81
N VAL A 15 -2.63 -4.14 4.18
CA VAL A 15 -4.04 -3.73 4.26
C VAL A 15 -4.56 -3.82 5.70
N ARG A 16 -4.20 -4.88 6.43
CA ARG A 16 -4.60 -5.05 7.84
C ARG A 16 -4.05 -3.94 8.71
N LEU A 17 -2.76 -3.63 8.57
CA LEU A 17 -2.09 -2.57 9.31
C LEU A 17 -2.75 -1.23 9.05
N LEU A 18 -2.93 -0.85 7.78
CA LEU A 18 -3.60 0.42 7.43
C LEU A 18 -5.05 0.47 7.94
N SER A 19 -5.79 -0.64 7.87
CA SER A 19 -7.17 -0.70 8.38
C SER A 19 -7.23 -0.47 9.89
N ARG A 20 -6.33 -1.11 10.65
CA ARG A 20 -6.19 -0.89 12.09
C ARG A 20 -5.82 0.55 12.39
N GLU A 21 -4.79 1.06 11.72
CA GLU A 21 -4.33 2.43 11.92
C GLU A 21 -5.44 3.44 11.60
N LEU A 22 -6.21 3.26 10.51
CA LEU A 22 -7.20 4.23 10.04
C LEU A 22 -8.57 4.11 10.74
N THR A 23 -9.00 2.91 11.12
CA THR A 23 -10.36 2.66 11.62
C THR A 23 -10.41 2.00 13.00
N GLY A 24 -9.27 1.61 13.56
CA GLY A 24 -9.16 0.83 14.79
C GLY A 24 -9.61 -0.63 14.64
N ARG A 25 -9.85 -1.11 13.41
CA ARG A 25 -10.44 -2.43 13.14
C ARG A 25 -9.70 -3.18 12.05
N ASP A 26 -9.69 -4.50 12.17
CA ASP A 26 -9.28 -5.39 11.08
C ASP A 26 -10.26 -5.33 9.91
N PRO A 27 -9.77 -5.56 8.66
CA PRO A 27 -10.64 -5.75 7.52
C PRO A 27 -11.54 -6.96 7.76
N ARG A 28 -12.84 -6.79 7.48
CA ARG A 28 -13.86 -7.84 7.70
C ARG A 28 -14.20 -8.52 6.38
N GLY A 29 -14.45 -9.83 6.48
CA GLY A 29 -14.89 -10.66 5.36
C GLY A 29 -13.72 -11.35 4.63
N PRO A 30 -14.04 -12.33 3.78
CA PRO A 30 -13.04 -13.01 2.97
C PRO A 30 -12.47 -12.08 1.91
N ALA A 31 -11.23 -12.35 1.48
CA ALA A 31 -10.65 -11.68 0.33
C ALA A 31 -11.55 -11.87 -0.90
N VAL A 32 -11.76 -10.80 -1.67
CA VAL A 32 -12.51 -10.86 -2.92
C VAL A 32 -11.68 -11.62 -3.95
N PRO A 33 -12.23 -12.66 -4.61
CA PRO A 33 -11.51 -13.37 -5.66
C PRO A 33 -11.14 -12.45 -6.84
N ASP A 34 -9.93 -12.60 -7.37
CA ASP A 34 -9.41 -11.81 -8.50
C ASP A 34 -10.38 -11.67 -9.69
N PRO A 35 -11.08 -12.73 -10.16
CA PRO A 35 -12.01 -12.60 -11.28
C PRO A 35 -13.18 -11.65 -10.98
N LEU A 36 -13.69 -11.69 -9.75
CA LEU A 36 -14.76 -10.81 -9.29
C LEU A 36 -14.29 -9.36 -9.22
N MET A 37 -13.08 -9.13 -8.69
CA MET A 37 -12.50 -7.79 -8.61
C MET A 37 -12.26 -7.20 -10.01
N ARG A 38 -11.71 -7.99 -10.94
CA ARG A 38 -11.50 -7.57 -12.34
C ARG A 38 -12.82 -7.25 -13.04
N ALA A 39 -13.85 -8.06 -12.84
CA ALA A 39 -15.18 -7.80 -13.39
C ALA A 39 -15.78 -6.48 -12.84
N ALA A 40 -15.65 -6.24 -11.52
CA ALA A 40 -16.13 -5.02 -10.89
C ALA A 40 -15.41 -3.77 -11.44
N LEU A 41 -14.09 -3.81 -11.63
CA LEU A 41 -13.31 -2.67 -12.14
C LEU A 41 -13.60 -2.32 -13.61
N ARG A 42 -14.20 -3.22 -14.40
CA ARG A 42 -14.69 -2.89 -15.75
C ARG A 42 -15.85 -1.88 -15.72
N LEU A 43 -16.58 -1.81 -14.61
CA LEU A 43 -17.68 -0.87 -14.44
C LEU A 43 -17.11 0.53 -14.12
N ARG A 44 -17.32 1.49 -15.04
CA ARG A 44 -16.98 2.91 -14.84
C ARG A 44 -17.38 3.49 -13.47
N PRO A 45 -18.59 3.25 -12.92
CA PRO A 45 -18.95 3.80 -11.61
C PRO A 45 -18.11 3.23 -10.46
N VAL A 46 -17.70 1.96 -10.54
CA VAL A 46 -16.83 1.32 -9.54
C VAL A 46 -15.43 1.93 -9.61
N ARG A 47 -14.88 2.05 -10.82
CA ARG A 47 -13.58 2.68 -11.05
C ARG A 47 -13.51 4.11 -10.52
N ARG A 48 -14.57 4.92 -10.75
CA ARG A 48 -14.66 6.29 -10.24
C ARG A 48 -14.70 6.34 -8.71
N ARG A 49 -15.35 5.37 -8.05
CA ARG A 49 -15.36 5.26 -6.58
C ARG A 49 -14.01 4.85 -6.00
N LEU A 50 -13.22 4.07 -6.74
CA LEU A 50 -11.89 3.61 -6.34
C LEU A 50 -10.76 4.53 -6.85
N GLY A 51 -11.04 5.84 -6.95
CA GLY A 51 -10.02 6.84 -7.30
C GLY A 51 -9.46 6.72 -8.72
N GLY A 52 -10.20 6.11 -9.65
CA GLY A 52 -9.75 5.94 -11.04
C GLY A 52 -8.90 4.69 -11.30
N THR A 53 -8.56 3.92 -10.25
CA THR A 53 -7.66 2.76 -10.32
C THR A 53 -8.10 1.75 -11.39
N GLY A 54 -7.23 1.51 -12.37
CA GLY A 54 -7.43 0.55 -13.45
C GLY A 54 -7.34 -0.90 -12.97
N SER A 55 -7.84 -1.84 -13.79
CA SER A 55 -7.74 -3.27 -13.50
C SER A 55 -6.31 -3.82 -13.61
N GLU A 56 -5.45 -3.09 -14.30
CA GLU A 56 -4.03 -3.31 -14.50
C GLU A 56 -3.28 -3.20 -13.17
N SER A 57 -3.68 -2.26 -12.31
CA SER A 57 -3.08 -2.07 -10.99
C SER A 57 -3.25 -3.29 -10.08
N LEU A 58 -4.31 -4.10 -10.27
CA LEU A 58 -4.51 -5.33 -9.50
C LEU A 58 -3.39 -6.35 -9.71
N VAL A 59 -2.75 -6.35 -10.88
CA VAL A 59 -1.66 -7.29 -11.18
C VAL A 59 -0.51 -7.09 -10.20
N PHE A 60 -0.21 -5.84 -9.81
CA PHE A 60 0.84 -5.55 -8.84
C PHE A 60 0.50 -6.05 -7.43
N LEU A 61 -0.78 -6.10 -7.06
CA LEU A 61 -1.20 -6.52 -5.72
C LEU A 61 -1.16 -8.04 -5.52
N SER A 62 -1.30 -8.81 -6.62
CA SER A 62 -1.32 -10.29 -6.59
C SER A 62 -0.05 -10.94 -7.13
N HIS A 63 0.92 -10.16 -7.63
CA HIS A 63 2.18 -10.70 -8.12
C HIS A 63 3.23 -10.78 -7.00
N PRO A 64 3.64 -12.00 -6.57
CA PRO A 64 4.66 -12.13 -5.52
C PRO A 64 6.03 -11.81 -6.09
N VAL A 65 6.59 -10.66 -5.70
CA VAL A 65 7.95 -10.26 -6.06
C VAL A 65 8.82 -10.26 -4.82
N ARG A 66 10.05 -10.77 -4.95
CA ARG A 66 11.11 -10.60 -3.97
C ARG A 66 12.24 -9.81 -4.61
N TYR A 67 12.58 -8.69 -4.00
CA TYR A 67 13.70 -7.85 -4.44
C TYR A 67 14.94 -8.20 -3.62
N ASP A 68 16.06 -8.43 -4.29
CA ASP A 68 17.35 -8.50 -3.62
C ASP A 68 17.80 -7.08 -3.23
N THR A 69 17.82 -6.83 -1.92
CA THR A 69 18.21 -5.56 -1.29
C THR A 69 19.61 -5.59 -0.69
N THR A 70 20.38 -6.67 -0.86
CA THR A 70 21.70 -6.89 -0.22
C THR A 70 22.63 -5.69 -0.42
N GLU A 71 22.77 -5.24 -1.67
CA GLU A 71 23.65 -4.12 -2.00
C GLU A 71 23.11 -2.80 -1.45
N ALA A 72 21.79 -2.59 -1.47
CA ALA A 72 21.20 -1.36 -0.95
C ALA A 72 21.39 -1.22 0.55
N THR A 73 21.13 -2.30 1.30
CA THR A 73 21.36 -2.38 2.74
C THR A 73 22.83 -2.15 3.08
N ARG A 74 23.75 -2.79 2.34
CA ARG A 74 25.20 -2.62 2.53
C ARG A 74 25.64 -1.16 2.32
N HIS A 75 25.10 -0.49 1.31
CA HIS A 75 25.42 0.91 1.02
C HIS A 75 24.87 1.88 2.05
N LEU A 76 23.63 1.69 2.52
CA LEU A 76 23.02 2.54 3.56
C LEU A 76 23.75 2.39 4.91
N ALA A 77 24.11 1.17 5.28
CA ALA A 77 24.79 0.88 6.55
C ALA A 77 26.13 1.60 6.70
N ARG A 78 26.84 1.89 5.59
CA ARG A 78 28.09 2.67 5.61
C ARG A 78 27.94 4.07 6.21
N ASN A 79 26.73 4.64 6.16
CA ASN A 79 26.41 5.94 6.72
C ASN A 79 25.55 5.82 8.00
N GLY A 80 25.48 4.62 8.61
CA GLY A 80 24.62 4.37 9.77
C GLY A 80 23.12 4.43 9.46
N LEU A 81 22.74 4.37 8.18
CA LEU A 81 21.33 4.40 7.76
C LEU A 81 20.75 2.99 7.68
N VAL A 82 19.50 2.85 8.13
CA VAL A 82 18.72 1.62 8.07
C VAL A 82 17.36 1.95 7.45
N CYS A 83 16.87 1.08 6.57
CA CYS A 83 15.50 1.20 6.07
C CYS A 83 14.53 0.83 7.20
N PRO A 84 13.67 1.75 7.67
CA PRO A 84 12.72 1.43 8.73
C PRO A 84 11.62 0.51 8.20
N PRO A 85 11.09 -0.40 9.03
CA PRO A 85 9.93 -1.21 8.64
C PRO A 85 8.71 -0.31 8.43
N PHE A 86 7.84 -0.66 7.48
CA PHE A 86 6.63 0.12 7.19
C PHE A 86 5.78 0.43 8.43
N ALA A 87 5.66 -0.56 9.33
CA ALA A 87 4.92 -0.41 10.58
C ALA A 87 5.44 0.70 11.49
N GLY A 88 6.73 1.05 11.40
CA GLY A 88 7.34 2.08 12.23
C GLY A 88 6.90 3.51 11.86
N TYR A 89 6.50 3.75 10.61
CA TYR A 89 6.13 5.09 10.13
C TYR A 89 4.69 5.20 9.60
N ALA A 90 3.99 4.07 9.41
CA ALA A 90 2.59 4.07 9.01
C ALA A 90 1.66 4.91 9.92
N PRO A 91 1.80 4.93 11.27
CA PRO A 91 0.94 5.76 12.12
C PRO A 91 1.04 7.26 11.80
N VAL A 92 2.26 7.74 11.50
CA VAL A 92 2.51 9.15 11.13
C VAL A 92 1.85 9.47 9.79
N MET A 93 1.95 8.56 8.81
CA MET A 93 1.28 8.72 7.52
C MET A 93 -0.24 8.79 7.67
N VAL A 94 -0.82 7.90 8.49
CA VAL A 94 -2.27 7.84 8.70
C VAL A 94 -2.78 9.04 9.50
N ASP A 95 -2.03 9.51 10.49
CA ASP A 95 -2.34 10.74 11.23
C ASP A 95 -2.35 11.96 10.29
N PHE A 96 -1.33 12.11 9.44
CA PHE A 96 -1.32 13.16 8.43
C PHE A 96 -2.53 13.06 7.49
N PHE A 97 -2.84 11.86 6.99
CA PHE A 97 -3.98 11.64 6.11
C PHE A 97 -5.30 12.02 6.78
N ARG A 98 -5.50 11.65 8.06
CA ARG A 98 -6.71 11.98 8.83
C ARG A 98 -6.89 13.48 9.01
N ARG A 99 -5.82 14.19 9.37
CA ARG A 99 -5.86 15.65 9.60
C ARG A 99 -6.17 16.43 8.33
N ASN A 100 -5.91 15.84 7.16
CA ASN A 100 -6.09 16.47 5.86
C ASN A 100 -7.22 15.83 5.03
N LEU A 101 -8.07 15.00 5.64
CA LEU A 101 -9.15 14.34 4.93
C LEU A 101 -10.17 15.39 4.46
N GLY A 102 -10.37 15.48 3.14
CA GLY A 102 -11.23 16.50 2.53
C GLY A 102 -10.53 17.82 2.20
N ASN A 103 -9.21 17.93 2.40
CA ASN A 103 -8.45 19.04 1.88
C ASN A 103 -8.23 18.86 0.36
N ASP A 104 -8.94 19.65 -0.45
CA ASP A 104 -8.87 19.57 -1.91
C ASP A 104 -7.49 19.95 -2.48
N GLU A 105 -6.69 20.75 -1.77
CA GLU A 105 -5.32 21.11 -2.19
C GLU A 105 -4.36 19.92 -2.16
N LEU A 106 -4.62 18.94 -1.28
CA LEU A 106 -3.80 17.74 -1.10
C LEU A 106 -4.39 16.52 -1.81
N ARG A 107 -5.45 16.71 -2.60
CA ARG A 107 -6.11 15.62 -3.32
C ARG A 107 -5.28 15.20 -4.52
N ALA A 108 -4.98 13.91 -4.62
CA ALA A 108 -4.28 13.38 -5.78
C ALA A 108 -5.08 13.67 -7.07
N PRO A 109 -4.43 14.11 -8.16
CA PRO A 109 -5.09 14.26 -9.45
C PRO A 109 -5.58 12.89 -9.92
N VAL A 110 -6.86 12.81 -10.31
CA VAL A 110 -7.53 11.58 -10.79
C VAL A 110 -7.63 11.54 -12.30
#